data_AF-A0A534ETR9-F1
#
_entry.id   AF-A0A534ETR9-F1
#
_cell.length_a   1.000
_cell.length_b   1.000
_cell.length_c   1.000
_cell.angle_alpha   90.00
_cell.angle_beta   90.00
_cell.angle_gamma   90.00
#
_symmetry.space_group_name_H-M   'P 1'
#
loop_
_entity.id
_entity.type
_entity.pdbx_description
1 polymer ?
#
loop_
_entity_poly.entity_id
_entity_poly.type
_entity_poly.pdbx_seq_one_letter_code
_entity_poly.pdbx_strand_id
1 'polypeptide(L)'
;MQAASLEVLEKANLPAPQARAIVQAIEIEIAGARDTLATKQDTLLLRQDMAELGHDLRKEMSELGHDLRQEMSKLGHDVRQEMLDMRHGLELKIEGVRSEIHASASSISRQMYGALLGQMAVLLGIAYFFVAHVGR
;
A
#
# COMPACT_ATOMS: atom_id res chain seq x y z
N MET A 1 -21.25 35.13 46.97
CA MET A 1 -20.42 34.61 48.08
C MET A 1 -20.34 35.62 49.22
N GLN A 2 -19.87 36.85 48.96
CA GLN A 2 -19.71 37.93 49.94
C GLN A 2 -20.90 38.15 50.89
N ALA A 3 -22.14 38.25 50.37
CA ALA A 3 -23.34 38.45 51.19
C ALA A 3 -23.63 37.28 52.15
N ALA A 4 -23.42 36.04 51.71
CA ALA A 4 -23.62 34.86 52.55
C ALA A 4 -22.50 34.70 53.60
N SER A 5 -21.26 35.05 53.25
CA SER A 5 -20.13 35.04 54.19
C SER A 5 -20.29 36.08 55.29
N LEU A 6 -20.79 37.28 54.95
CA LEU A 6 -21.11 38.33 55.91
C LEU A 6 -22.22 37.90 56.88
N GLU A 7 -23.27 37.26 56.38
CA GLU A 7 -24.38 36.77 57.20
C GLU A 7 -23.95 35.67 58.19
N VAL A 8 -23.01 34.81 57.81
CA VAL A 8 -22.42 33.79 58.69
C VAL A 8 -21.58 34.42 59.81
N LEU A 9 -20.79 35.45 59.49
CA LEU A 9 -19.95 36.15 60.47
C LEU A 9 -20.77 37.03 61.43
N GLU A 10 -21.87 37.61 60.95
CA GLU A 10 -22.83 38.34 61.79
C GLU A 10 -23.56 37.41 62.77
N LYS A 11 -23.97 36.21 62.33
CA LYS A 11 -24.51 35.16 63.22
C LYS A 11 -23.50 34.66 64.25
N ALA A 12 -22.20 34.81 63.99
CA ALA A 12 -21.12 34.54 64.93
C ALA A 12 -20.78 35.74 65.84
N ASN A 13 -21.61 36.79 65.83
CA ASN A 13 -21.50 37.97 66.67
C ASN A 13 -20.24 38.83 66.41
N LEU A 14 -19.65 38.75 65.20
CA LEU A 14 -18.52 39.60 64.82
C LEU A 14 -18.99 41.02 64.45
N PRO A 15 -18.26 42.08 64.86
CA PRO A 15 -18.52 43.44 64.41
C PRO A 15 -18.47 43.56 62.88
N ALA A 16 -19.47 44.22 62.29
CA ALA A 16 -19.58 44.39 60.84
C ALA A 16 -18.30 44.90 60.13
N PRO A 17 -17.50 45.82 60.71
CA PRO A 17 -16.23 46.23 60.09
C PRO A 17 -15.20 45.09 60.02
N GLN A 18 -15.12 44.26 61.07
CA GLN A 18 -14.21 43.11 61.11
C GLN A 18 -14.68 42.00 60.17
N ALA A 19 -15.99 41.71 60.12
CA ALA A 19 -16.54 40.74 59.18
C ALA A 19 -16.23 41.11 57.72
N ARG A 20 -16.35 42.40 57.37
CA ARG A 20 -15.98 42.90 56.04
C ARG A 20 -14.50 42.74 55.75
N ALA A 21 -13.63 43.12 56.69
CA ALA A 21 -12.17 42.99 56.51
C ALA A 21 -11.72 41.53 56.31
N ILE A 22 -12.31 40.58 57.06
CA ILE A 22 -12.03 39.14 56.94
C ILE A 22 -12.47 38.63 55.57
N VAL A 23 -13.68 38.97 55.12
CA VAL A 23 -14.18 38.56 53.81
C VAL A 23 -13.30 39.13 52.69
N GLN A 24 -12.86 40.38 52.80
CA GLN A 24 -12.00 41.02 51.82
C GLN A 24 -10.61 40.36 51.76
N ALA A 25 -10.01 40.03 52.90
CA ALA A 25 -8.73 39.33 52.96
C ALA A 25 -8.82 37.93 52.32
N ILE A 26 -9.89 37.19 52.60
CA ILE A 26 -10.14 35.86 52.00
C ILE A 26 -10.35 35.97 50.49
N GLU A 27 -11.06 36.98 50.00
CA GLU A 27 -11.26 37.17 48.56
C GLU A 27 -9.96 37.51 47.83
N ILE A 28 -9.09 38.32 48.44
CA ILE A 28 -7.76 38.62 47.90
C ILE A 28 -6.90 37.35 47.85
N GLU A 29 -6.92 36.54 48.92
CA GLU A 29 -6.19 35.27 48.99
C GLU A 29 -6.69 34.26 47.94
N ILE A 30 -8.02 34.12 47.79
CA ILE A 30 -8.64 33.24 46.79
C ILE A 30 -8.34 33.73 45.36
N ALA A 31 -8.40 35.04 45.13
CA ALA A 31 -8.05 35.61 43.83
C ALA A 31 -6.57 35.37 43.50
N GLY A 32 -5.66 35.56 44.46
CA GLY A 32 -4.24 35.28 44.29
C GLY A 32 -3.93 33.78 44.09
N ALA A 33 -4.64 32.90 44.78
CA ALA A 33 -4.51 31.46 44.63
C ALA A 33 -5.08 30.95 43.29
N ARG A 34 -6.07 31.64 42.71
CA ARG A 34 -6.73 31.22 41.46
C ARG A 34 -5.77 31.17 40.26
N ASP A 35 -4.74 32.02 40.24
CA ASP A 35 -3.75 32.06 39.16
C ASP A 35 -2.67 30.97 39.30
N THR A 36 -2.58 30.31 40.46
CA THR A 36 -1.60 29.23 40.73
C THR A 36 -2.25 27.85 40.79
N LEU A 37 -3.56 27.78 41.00
CA LEU A 37 -4.31 26.55 41.11
C LEU A 37 -5.02 26.21 39.80
N ALA A 38 -4.88 24.96 39.36
CA ALA A 38 -5.69 24.43 38.27
C ALA A 38 -7.17 24.47 38.66
N THR A 39 -7.97 25.16 37.88
CA THR A 39 -9.40 25.31 38.08
C THR A 39 -10.16 24.17 37.38
N LYS A 40 -11.44 24.02 37.71
CA LYS A 40 -12.33 23.10 36.98
C LYS A 40 -12.37 23.41 35.49
N GLN A 41 -12.24 24.69 35.11
CA GLN A 41 -12.22 25.08 33.70
C GLN A 41 -10.98 24.50 33.00
N ASP A 42 -9.81 24.57 33.62
CA ASP A 42 -8.56 24.03 33.06
C ASP A 42 -8.66 22.51 32.88
N THR A 43 -9.26 21.81 33.84
CA THR A 43 -9.49 20.36 33.71
C THR A 43 -10.47 20.00 32.59
N LEU A 44 -11.47 20.86 32.32
CA LEU A 44 -12.40 20.66 31.22
C LEU A 44 -11.74 20.90 29.87
N LEU A 45 -10.91 21.95 29.76
CA LEU A 45 -10.12 22.23 28.56
C LEU A 45 -9.17 21.06 28.26
N LEU A 46 -8.38 20.62 29.24
CA LEU A 46 -7.50 19.46 29.09
C LEU A 46 -8.27 18.19 28.66
N ARG A 47 -9.46 17.96 29.21
CA ARG A 47 -10.28 16.81 28.82
C ARG A 47 -10.76 16.91 27.37
N GLN A 48 -11.08 18.12 26.92
CA GLN A 48 -11.48 18.37 25.53
C GLN A 48 -10.29 18.15 24.59
N ASP A 49 -9.14 18.75 24.89
CA ASP A 49 -7.92 18.60 24.08
C ASP A 49 -7.50 17.13 23.97
N MET A 50 -7.56 16.38 25.08
CA MET A 50 -7.26 14.95 25.08
C MET A 50 -8.27 14.12 24.28
N ALA A 51 -9.54 14.54 24.26
CA ALA A 51 -10.57 13.88 23.46
C ALA A 51 -10.37 14.16 21.96
N GLU A 52 -9.99 15.37 21.59
CA GLU A 52 -9.67 15.78 20.22
C GLU A 52 -8.43 15.04 19.71
N LEU A 53 -7.34 15.06 20.46
CA LEU A 53 -6.14 14.28 20.14
C LEU A 53 -6.44 12.78 19.99
N GLY A 54 -7.27 12.24 20.87
CA GLY A 54 -7.70 10.85 20.80
C GLY A 54 -8.62 10.54 19.61
N HIS A 55 -9.30 11.54 19.06
CA HIS A 55 -10.10 11.41 17.84
C HIS A 55 -9.20 11.45 16.60
N ASP A 56 -8.28 12.41 16.54
CA ASP A 56 -7.34 12.58 15.45
C ASP A 56 -6.45 11.35 15.27
N LEU A 57 -5.88 10.84 16.37
CA LEU A 57 -5.07 9.62 16.33
C LEU A 57 -5.86 8.40 15.80
N ARG A 58 -7.15 8.29 16.13
CA ARG A 58 -7.99 7.19 15.61
C ARG A 58 -8.25 7.36 14.12
N LYS A 59 -8.46 8.60 13.68
CA LYS A 59 -8.68 8.92 12.27
C LYS A 59 -7.43 8.60 11.46
N GLU A 60 -6.26 9.09 11.87
CA GLU A 60 -4.97 8.80 11.21
C GLU A 60 -4.70 7.29 11.15
N MET A 61 -4.93 6.55 12.24
CA MET A 61 -4.77 5.10 12.26
C MET A 61 -5.73 4.38 11.30
N SER A 62 -6.97 4.89 11.17
CA SER A 62 -7.95 4.34 10.23
C SER A 62 -7.56 4.62 8.78
N GLU A 63 -7.07 5.82 8.49
CA GLU A 63 -6.59 6.22 7.16
C GLU A 63 -5.37 5.38 6.76
N LEU A 64 -4.35 5.29 7.62
CA LEU A 64 -3.19 4.43 7.39
C LEU A 64 -3.58 2.97 7.16
N GLY A 65 -4.54 2.45 7.95
CA GLY A 65 -5.05 1.10 7.80
C GLY A 65 -5.85 0.87 6.51
N HIS A 66 -6.43 1.92 5.93
CA HIS A 66 -7.08 1.87 4.63
C HIS A 66 -6.05 1.87 3.50
N ASP A 67 -5.09 2.78 3.57
CA ASP A 67 -4.03 2.93 2.57
C ASP A 67 -3.20 1.65 2.45
N LEU A 68 -2.79 1.06 3.58
CA LEU A 68 -2.06 -0.21 3.59
C LEU A 68 -2.86 -1.35 2.94
N ARG A 69 -4.18 -1.42 3.15
CA ARG A 69 -5.02 -2.44 2.49
C ARG A 69 -5.10 -2.19 0.99
N GLN A 70 -5.21 -0.94 0.58
CA GLN A 70 -5.25 -0.58 -0.83
C GLN A 70 -3.94 -0.92 -1.53
N GLU A 71 -2.80 -0.57 -0.93
CA GLU A 71 -1.47 -0.90 -1.46
C GLU A 71 -1.26 -2.41 -1.55
N MET A 72 -1.63 -3.18 -0.53
CA MET A 72 -1.54 -4.64 -0.55
C MET A 72 -2.43 -5.26 -1.63
N SER A 73 -3.64 -4.72 -1.83
CA SER A 73 -4.53 -5.16 -2.91
C SER A 73 -3.94 -4.87 -4.28
N LYS A 74 -3.34 -3.68 -4.45
CA LYS A 74 -2.68 -3.28 -5.71
C LYS A 74 -1.49 -4.18 -6.01
N LEU A 75 -0.59 -4.36 -5.04
CA LEU A 75 0.56 -5.26 -5.18
C LEU A 75 0.12 -6.69 -5.52
N GLY A 76 -0.93 -7.20 -4.88
CA GLY A 76 -1.47 -8.52 -5.20
C GLY A 76 -2.07 -8.61 -6.60
N HIS A 77 -2.61 -7.52 -7.14
CA HIS A 77 -3.07 -7.46 -8.53
C HIS A 77 -1.89 -7.43 -9.50
N ASP A 78 -0.89 -6.58 -9.24
CA ASP A 78 0.30 -6.43 -10.08
C ASP A 78 1.08 -7.74 -10.20
N VAL A 79 1.31 -8.45 -9.09
CA VAL A 79 1.98 -9.77 -9.10
C VAL A 79 1.19 -10.79 -9.92
N ARG A 80 -0.15 -10.81 -9.81
CA ARG A 80 -0.99 -11.71 -10.62
C ARG A 80 -0.88 -11.38 -12.10
N GLN A 81 -0.85 -10.09 -12.44
CA GLN A 81 -0.72 -9.64 -13.82
C GLN A 81 0.65 -10.03 -14.40
N GLU A 82 1.75 -9.78 -13.67
CA GLU A 82 3.09 -10.19 -14.09
C GLU A 82 3.19 -11.71 -14.31
N MET A 83 2.55 -12.52 -13.45
CA MET A 83 2.50 -13.97 -13.65
C MET A 83 1.76 -14.38 -14.92
N LEU A 84 0.64 -13.71 -15.26
CA LEU A 84 -0.09 -13.96 -16.49
C LEU A 84 0.75 -13.57 -17.72
N ASP A 85 1.41 -12.42 -17.67
CA ASP A 85 2.25 -11.92 -18.75
C ASP A 85 3.46 -12.84 -18.98
N MET A 86 4.12 -13.30 -17.91
CA MET A 86 5.20 -14.28 -17.99
C MET A 86 4.73 -15.61 -18.59
N ARG A 87 3.57 -16.11 -18.15
CA ARG A 87 2.99 -17.35 -18.70
C ARG A 87 2.72 -17.20 -20.19
N HIS A 88 2.10 -16.11 -20.61
CA HIS A 88 1.80 -15.86 -22.01
C HIS A 88 3.08 -15.72 -22.84
N GLY A 89 4.09 -15.02 -22.30
CA GLY A 89 5.41 -14.91 -22.94
C GLY A 89 6.11 -16.27 -23.10
N LEU A 90 5.95 -17.19 -22.14
CA LEU A 90 6.46 -18.56 -22.26
C LEU A 90 5.69 -19.38 -23.30
N GLU A 91 4.35 -19.28 -23.32
CA GLU A 91 3.51 -19.94 -24.33
C GLU A 91 3.91 -19.51 -25.75
N LEU A 92 4.07 -18.19 -25.99
CA LEU A 92 4.53 -17.65 -27.27
C LEU A 92 5.94 -18.15 -27.66
N LYS A 93 6.87 -18.22 -26.70
CA LYS A 93 8.22 -18.76 -26.95
C LYS A 93 8.18 -20.23 -27.32
N ILE A 94 7.35 -21.03 -26.66
CA ILE A 94 7.19 -22.46 -26.96
C ILE A 94 6.59 -22.65 -28.36
N GLU A 95 5.58 -21.87 -28.71
CA GLU A 95 5.00 -21.89 -30.06
C GLU A 95 6.01 -21.48 -31.14
N GLY A 96 6.82 -20.46 -30.86
CA GLY A 96 7.92 -20.03 -31.71
C GLY A 96 8.94 -21.16 -31.95
N VAL A 97 9.46 -21.76 -30.89
CA VAL A 97 10.40 -22.89 -30.98
C VAL A 97 9.79 -24.07 -31.73
N ARG A 98 8.51 -24.38 -31.49
CA ARG A 98 7.81 -25.46 -32.20
C ARG A 98 7.75 -25.17 -33.70
N SER A 99 7.42 -23.94 -34.08
CA SER A 99 7.41 -23.50 -35.48
C SER A 99 8.79 -23.63 -36.13
N GLU A 100 9.85 -23.18 -35.44
CA GLU A 100 11.23 -23.29 -35.91
C GLU A 100 11.67 -24.75 -36.10
N ILE A 101 11.29 -25.65 -35.21
CA ILE A 101 11.55 -27.09 -35.34
C ILE A 101 10.82 -27.66 -36.56
N HIS A 102 9.54 -27.32 -36.76
CA HIS A 102 8.80 -27.78 -37.94
C HIS A 102 9.41 -27.26 -39.24
N ALA A 103 9.79 -25.98 -39.28
CA ALA A 103 10.48 -25.39 -40.42
C ALA A 103 11.80 -26.11 -40.69
N SER A 104 12.62 -26.34 -39.66
CA SER A 104 13.90 -27.04 -39.77
C SER A 104 13.73 -28.48 -40.26
N ALA A 105 12.78 -29.23 -39.69
CA ALA A 105 12.48 -30.60 -40.12
C ALA A 105 12.03 -30.65 -41.58
N SER A 106 11.18 -29.72 -42.01
CA SER A 106 10.73 -29.63 -43.40
C SER A 106 11.87 -29.29 -44.37
N SER A 107 12.79 -28.42 -43.94
CA SER A 107 13.98 -28.05 -44.72
C SER A 107 14.92 -29.25 -44.90
N ILE A 108 15.22 -29.97 -43.82
CA ILE A 108 16.03 -31.19 -43.86
C ILE A 108 15.41 -32.24 -44.77
N SER A 109 14.09 -32.48 -44.63
CA SER A 109 13.37 -33.43 -45.49
C SER A 109 13.47 -33.06 -46.96
N ARG A 110 13.25 -31.78 -47.29
CA ARG A 110 13.37 -31.28 -48.67
C ARG A 110 14.78 -31.44 -49.22
N GLN A 111 15.81 -31.13 -48.43
CA GLN A 111 17.20 -31.31 -48.82
C GLN A 111 17.53 -32.78 -49.08
N MET A 112 17.06 -33.69 -48.22
CA MET A 112 17.26 -35.13 -48.38
C MET A 112 16.61 -35.66 -49.67
N TYR A 113 15.35 -35.28 -49.94
CA TYR A 113 14.69 -35.66 -51.19
C TYR A 113 15.39 -35.06 -52.41
N GLY A 114 15.83 -33.81 -52.33
CA GLY A 114 16.60 -33.16 -53.40
C GLY A 114 17.92 -33.89 -53.68
N ALA A 115 18.65 -34.29 -52.64
CA ALA A 115 19.89 -35.05 -52.77
C ALA A 115 19.66 -36.45 -53.35
N LEU A 116 18.65 -37.18 -52.86
CA LEU A 116 18.29 -38.50 -53.39
C LEU A 116 17.90 -38.44 -54.87
N LEU A 117 17.05 -37.50 -55.25
CA LEU A 117 16.67 -37.30 -56.66
C LEU A 117 17.87 -36.92 -57.52
N GLY A 118 18.74 -36.04 -57.02
CA GLY A 118 19.99 -35.67 -57.69
C GLY A 118 20.91 -36.86 -57.93
N GLN A 119 21.12 -37.71 -56.93
CA GLN A 119 21.91 -38.94 -57.05
C GLN A 119 21.31 -39.91 -58.07
N MET A 120 19.98 -40.12 -58.04
CA MET A 120 19.29 -40.98 -59.02
C MET A 120 19.44 -40.43 -60.44
N ALA A 121 19.33 -39.12 -60.64
CA ALA A 121 19.54 -38.49 -61.93
C ALA A 121 20.97 -38.70 -62.45
N VAL A 122 21.98 -38.59 -61.57
CA VAL A 122 23.39 -38.87 -61.92
C VAL A 122 23.58 -40.34 -62.32
N LEU A 123 23.06 -41.29 -61.54
CA LEU A 123 23.15 -42.72 -61.85
C LEU A 123 22.50 -43.06 -63.19
N LEU A 124 21.31 -42.51 -63.46
CA LEU A 124 20.63 -42.68 -64.75
C LEU A 124 21.44 -42.08 -65.90
N GLY A 125 22.04 -40.90 -65.72
CA GLY A 125 22.92 -40.28 -66.71
C GLY A 125 24.15 -41.13 -67.02
N ILE A 126 24.78 -41.72 -65.99
CA ILE A 126 25.91 -42.65 -66.16
C ILE A 126 25.45 -43.91 -66.92
N ALA A 127 24.35 -44.54 -66.50
CA ALA A 127 23.80 -45.73 -67.16
C ALA A 127 23.48 -45.47 -68.64
N TYR A 128 22.85 -44.33 -68.94
CA TYR A 128 22.58 -43.90 -70.31
C TYR A 128 23.86 -43.72 -71.13
N PHE A 129 24.89 -43.08 -70.57
CA PHE A 129 26.18 -42.90 -71.24
C PHE A 129 26.81 -44.23 -71.65
N PHE A 130 26.84 -45.22 -70.74
CA PHE A 130 27.35 -46.57 -71.03
C PHE A 130 26.57 -47.24 -72.17
N VAL A 131 25.24 -47.21 -72.13
CA VAL A 131 24.40 -47.79 -73.20
C VAL A 131 24.64 -47.09 -74.53
N ALA A 132 24.74 -45.76 -74.53
CA ALA A 132 24.87 -44.97 -75.75
C ALA A 132 26.25 -45.03 -76.41
N HIS A 133 27.33 -45.14 -75.62
CA HIS A 133 28.71 -45.01 -76.11
C HIS A 133 29.55 -46.29 -76.05
N VAL A 134 29.26 -47.24 -75.15
CA VAL A 134 30.07 -48.46 -74.97
C VAL A 134 29.42 -49.68 -75.63
N GLY A 135 28.09 -49.67 -75.80
CA GLY A 135 27.35 -50.77 -76.45
C GLY A 135 27.33 -50.75 -77.98
N ARG A 136 28.19 -49.97 -78.64
CA ARG A 136 28.24 -49.81 -80.10
C ARG A 136 29.55 -50.33 -80.68
#